data_AF-A0A2P8QPS1-F1
#
_entry.id   AF-A0A2P8QPS1-F1
#
_cell.length_a   1.000
_cell.length_b   1.000
_cell.length_c   1.000
_cell.angle_alpha   90.00
_cell.angle_beta   90.00
_cell.angle_gamma   90.00
#
_symmetry.space_group_name_H-M   'P 1'
#
loop_
_entity.id
_entity.type
_entity.pdbx_description
1 polymer ?
#
loop_
_entity_poly.entity_id
_entity_poly.type
_entity_poly.pdbx_seq_one_letter_code
_entity_poly.pdbx_strand_id
1 'polypeptide(L)'
;MGMKKAKGKRPVYFDEPQLDKLLSAIVALTGEVSVLRERLDTVERLLATKEVISLAEIEAYQPEEPVVQAREQWRSEYIARVLGVLQEETVSE
;
A
#
# COMPACT_ATOMS: atom_id res chain seq x y z
N MET A 1 20.38 6.96 -18.58
CA MET A 1 20.74 5.59 -18.13
C MET A 1 19.50 4.72 -18.25
N GLY A 2 19.38 3.93 -19.33
CA GLY A 2 18.17 3.12 -19.57
C GLY A 2 18.09 1.97 -18.58
N MET A 3 16.97 1.85 -17.86
CA MET A 3 16.71 0.73 -16.97
C MET A 3 16.80 -0.57 -17.77
N LYS A 4 17.75 -1.45 -17.40
CA LYS A 4 17.90 -2.76 -18.03
C LYS A 4 16.61 -3.55 -17.80
N LYS A 5 15.82 -3.77 -18.86
CA LYS A 5 14.67 -4.69 -18.81
C LYS A 5 15.20 -6.06 -18.39
N ALA A 6 14.69 -6.59 -17.27
CA ALA A 6 15.02 -7.94 -16.83
C ALA A 6 14.68 -8.94 -17.95
N LYS A 7 15.65 -9.79 -18.32
CA LYS A 7 15.53 -10.76 -19.44
C LYS A 7 14.87 -12.08 -19.04
N GLY A 8 14.07 -12.10 -17.97
CA GLY A 8 13.33 -13.27 -17.53
C GLY A 8 11.96 -13.35 -18.21
N LYS A 9 11.59 -14.52 -18.73
CA LYS A 9 10.19 -14.79 -19.07
C LYS A 9 9.39 -14.67 -17.77
N ARG A 10 8.27 -13.93 -17.77
CA ARG A 10 7.42 -13.82 -16.57
C ARG A 10 7.05 -15.24 -16.12
N PRO A 11 7.30 -15.61 -14.85
CA PRO A 11 6.88 -16.91 -14.35
C PRO A 11 5.36 -17.02 -14.48
N VAL A 12 4.92 -18.18 -14.97
CA VAL A 12 3.51 -18.58 -15.06
C VAL A 12 3.27 -19.52 -13.90
N TYR A 13 2.33 -19.20 -13.02
CA TYR A 13 2.07 -19.97 -11.80
C TYR A 13 0.76 -20.75 -11.87
N PHE A 14 -0.22 -20.26 -12.62
CA PHE A 14 -1.54 -20.86 -12.77
C PHE A 14 -1.90 -21.09 -14.23
N ASP A 15 -2.77 -22.08 -14.46
CA ASP A 15 -3.31 -22.36 -15.80
C ASP A 15 -4.26 -21.27 -16.31
N GLU A 16 -4.88 -20.51 -15.38
CA GLU A 16 -5.77 -19.39 -15.68
C GLU A 16 -4.95 -18.07 -15.71
N PRO A 17 -4.75 -17.43 -16.88
CA PRO A 17 -3.91 -16.23 -17.01
C PRO A 17 -4.35 -15.03 -16.14
N GLN A 18 -5.62 -14.98 -15.77
CA GLN A 18 -6.23 -13.95 -14.92
C GLN A 18 -5.70 -14.07 -13.48
N LEU A 19 -5.48 -15.30 -12.99
CA LEU A 19 -4.91 -15.54 -11.65
C LEU A 19 -3.44 -15.11 -11.58
N ASP A 20 -2.67 -15.35 -12.65
CA ASP A 20 -1.27 -14.88 -12.74
C ASP A 20 -1.17 -13.35 -12.77
N LYS A 21 -2.11 -12.67 -13.44
CA LYS A 21 -2.20 -11.20 -13.42
C LYS A 21 -2.54 -10.68 -12.03
N LEU A 22 -3.51 -11.29 -11.35
CA LEU A 22 -3.88 -10.94 -9.99
C LEU A 22 -2.71 -11.15 -9.01
N LEU A 23 -2.04 -12.29 -9.09
CA LEU A 23 -0.85 -12.58 -8.28
C LEU A 23 0.26 -11.56 -8.54
N SER A 24 0.51 -11.21 -9.81
CA SER A 24 1.49 -10.19 -10.18
C SER A 24 1.15 -8.82 -9.58
N ALA A 25 -0.12 -8.44 -9.56
CA ALA A 25 -0.59 -7.21 -8.93
C ALA A 25 -0.39 -7.23 -7.40
N ILE A 26 -0.70 -8.35 -6.74
CA ILE A 26 -0.49 -8.54 -5.30
C ILE A 26 0.99 -8.44 -4.94
N VAL A 27 1.88 -9.08 -5.70
CA VAL A 27 3.34 -9.01 -5.48
C VAL A 27 3.85 -7.58 -5.65
N ALA A 28 3.40 -6.87 -6.69
CA ALA A 28 3.77 -5.47 -6.90
C ALA A 28 3.30 -4.58 -5.73
N LEU A 29 2.04 -4.70 -5.32
CA LEU A 29 1.49 -3.96 -4.18
C LEU A 29 2.22 -4.29 -2.87
N THR A 30 2.59 -5.55 -2.65
CA THR A 30 3.37 -5.97 -1.48
C THR A 30 4.74 -5.27 -1.47
N GLY A 31 5.39 -5.16 -2.62
CA GLY A 31 6.64 -4.42 -2.76
C GLY A 31 6.48 -2.94 -2.37
N GLU A 32 5.47 -2.27 -2.89
CA GLU A 32 5.17 -0.88 -2.56
C GLU A 32 4.86 -0.69 -1.06
N VAL A 33 4.07 -1.60 -0.45
CA VAL A 33 3.76 -1.57 0.99
C VAL A 33 5.03 -1.74 1.83
N SER A 34 5.94 -2.63 1.44
CA SER A 34 7.22 -2.80 2.13
C SER A 34 8.06 -1.52 2.11
N VAL A 35 8.17 -0.86 0.95
CA VAL A 35 8.91 0.42 0.83
C VAL A 35 8.26 1.51 1.70
N LEU A 36 6.92 1.60 1.73
CA LEU A 36 6.22 2.55 2.57
C LEU A 36 6.46 2.28 4.07
N ARG A 37 6.49 1.02 4.50
CA ARG A 37 6.80 0.62 5.88
C ARG A 37 8.23 0.99 6.27
N GLU A 38 9.21 0.71 5.41
CA GLU A 38 10.62 1.07 5.64
C GLU A 38 10.80 2.59 5.74
N ARG A 39 10.11 3.35 4.88
CA ARG A 39 10.14 4.81 4.93
C ARG A 39 9.50 5.35 6.20
N LEU A 40 8.40 4.78 6.67
CA LEU A 40 7.76 5.16 7.92
C LEU A 40 8.67 4.86 9.12
N ASP A 41 9.23 3.65 9.20
CA ASP A 41 10.20 3.28 10.25
C ASP A 41 11.41 4.23 10.27
N THR A 42 11.92 4.62 9.10
CA THR A 42 12.99 5.62 9.00
C THR A 42 12.57 6.97 9.61
N VAL A 43 11.35 7.44 9.33
CA VAL A 43 10.83 8.70 9.90
C VAL A 43 10.71 8.59 11.42
N GLU A 44 10.12 7.52 11.92
CA GLU A 44 9.94 7.29 13.36
C GLU A 44 11.29 7.23 14.10
N ARG A 45 12.28 6.52 13.56
CA ARG A 45 13.63 6.47 14.11
C ARG A 45 14.33 7.81 14.08
N LEU A 46 14.18 8.60 13.02
CA LEU A 46 14.77 9.94 12.92
C LEU A 46 14.14 10.90 13.93
N LEU A 47 12.83 10.80 14.16
CA LEU A 47 12.14 11.60 15.19
C LEU A 47 12.61 11.22 16.59
N ALA A 48 12.74 9.94 16.89
CA ALA A 48 13.25 9.45 18.17
C ALA A 48 14.72 9.83 18.40
N THR A 49 15.58 9.69 17.38
CA THR A 49 17.00 10.07 17.44
C THR A 49 17.19 11.56 17.68
N LYS A 50 16.27 12.39 17.20
CA LYS A 50 16.27 13.84 17.42
C LYS A 50 15.53 14.25 18.69
N GLU A 51 15.08 13.30 19.50
CA GLU A 51 14.34 13.52 20.75
C GLU A 51 13.06 14.37 20.56
N VAL A 52 12.42 14.26 19.39
CA VAL A 52 11.19 15.03 19.07
C VAL A 52 9.94 14.26 19.48
N ILE A 53 9.87 12.97 19.15
CA ILE A 53 8.79 12.04 19.51
C ILE A 53 9.42 10.66 19.71
N SER A 54 9.13 9.99 20.83
CA SER A 54 9.57 8.62 21.06
C SER A 54 8.66 7.59 20.39
N LEU A 55 9.21 6.39 20.11
CA LEU A 55 8.41 5.27 19.62
C LEU A 55 7.26 4.91 20.57
N ALA A 56 7.49 5.00 21.89
CA ALA A 56 6.45 4.74 22.89
C ALA A 56 5.28 5.74 22.82
N GLU A 57 5.56 7.02 22.54
CA GLU A 57 4.51 8.03 22.34
C GLU A 57 3.68 7.76 21.09
N ILE A 58 4.31 7.29 20.00
CA ILE A 58 3.60 6.89 18.77
C ILE A 58 2.67 5.71 19.05
N GLU A 59 3.17 4.66 19.71
CA GLU A 59 2.39 3.47 20.04
C GLU A 59 1.26 3.75 21.05
N ALA A 60 1.47 4.71 21.96
CA ALA A 60 0.46 5.12 22.94
C ALA A 60 -0.54 6.14 22.39
N TYR A 61 -0.34 6.67 21.17
CA TYR A 61 -1.17 7.72 20.61
C TYR A 61 -2.62 7.25 20.43
N GLN A 62 -3.54 7.93 21.12
CA GLN A 62 -4.97 7.75 20.94
C GLN A 62 -5.54 8.96 20.18
N PRO A 63 -6.00 8.77 18.92
CA PRO A 63 -6.61 9.85 18.16
C PRO A 63 -7.93 10.28 18.81
N GLU A 64 -8.16 11.59 18.84
CA GLU A 64 -9.47 12.14 19.19
C GLU A 64 -10.51 11.83 18.09
N GLU A 65 -11.79 11.89 18.46
CA GLU A 65 -12.93 11.59 17.57
C GLU A 65 -12.84 12.27 16.19
N PRO A 66 -12.49 13.57 16.06
CA PRO A 66 -12.37 14.20 14.74
C PRO A 66 -11.27 13.57 13.85
N VAL A 67 -10.17 13.11 14.45
CA VAL A 67 -9.07 12.46 13.74
C VAL A 67 -9.49 11.07 13.26
N VAL A 68 -10.26 10.34 14.08
CA VAL A 68 -10.81 9.03 13.72
C VAL A 68 -11.74 9.17 12.50
N GLN A 69 -12.69 10.10 12.56
CA GLN A 69 -13.65 10.34 11.47
C GLN A 69 -12.94 10.75 10.17
N ALA A 70 -11.93 11.64 10.25
CA ALA A 70 -11.14 12.01 9.08
C ALA A 70 -10.41 10.82 8.45
N ARG A 71 -9.87 9.90 9.28
CA ARG A 71 -9.22 8.67 8.80
C ARG A 71 -10.21 7.71 8.16
N GLU A 72 -11.42 7.59 8.71
CA GLU A 72 -12.49 6.74 8.15
C GLU A 72 -12.96 7.25 6.79
N GLN A 73 -13.21 8.55 6.68
CA GLN A 73 -13.59 9.18 5.41
C GLN A 73 -12.50 8.96 4.36
N TRP A 74 -11.26 9.29 4.69
CA TRP A 74 -10.13 9.12 3.77
C TRP A 74 -9.95 7.66 3.33
N ARG A 75 -10.07 6.71 4.26
CA ARG A 75 -9.95 5.27 3.97
C ARG A 75 -11.07 4.81 3.03
N SER A 76 -12.30 5.24 3.29
CA SER A 76 -13.47 4.88 2.47
C SER A 76 -13.32 5.40 1.05
N GLU A 77 -12.92 6.67 0.88
CA GLU A 77 -12.65 7.23 -0.44
C GLU A 77 -11.48 6.57 -1.15
N TYR A 78 -10.41 6.22 -0.42
CA TYR A 78 -9.26 5.54 -1.00
C TYR A 78 -9.64 4.15 -1.51
N ILE A 79 -10.36 3.37 -0.71
CA ILE A 79 -10.87 2.05 -1.11
C ILE A 79 -11.80 2.20 -2.33
N ALA A 80 -12.72 3.16 -2.32
CA ALA A 80 -13.63 3.40 -3.44
C ALA A 80 -12.87 3.74 -4.73
N ARG A 81 -11.83 4.57 -4.67
CA ARG A 81 -10.98 4.89 -5.85
C ARG A 81 -10.20 3.67 -6.35
N VAL A 82 -9.68 2.84 -5.45
CA VAL A 82 -8.90 1.65 -5.82
C VAL A 82 -9.80 0.55 -6.40
N LEU A 83 -10.97 0.32 -5.81
CA LEU A 83 -11.89 -0.74 -6.22
C LEU A 83 -12.91 -0.32 -7.28
N GLY A 84 -13.15 0.98 -7.47
CA GLY A 84 -14.09 1.49 -8.47
C GLY A 84 -13.78 1.02 -9.90
N VAL A 85 -12.50 0.81 -10.23
CA VAL A 85 -12.05 0.25 -11.51
C VAL A 85 -12.59 -1.16 -11.75
N LEU A 86 -12.80 -1.95 -10.69
CA LEU A 86 -13.37 -3.29 -10.79
C LEU A 86 -14.90 -3.27 -10.95
N GLN A 87 -15.56 -2.20 -10.47
CA GLN A 87 -17.02 -2.05 -10.57
C GLN A 87 -17.46 -1.65 -11.99
N GLU A 88 -16.66 -0.85 -12.70
CA GLU A 88 -16.96 -0.44 -14.08
C GLU A 88 -16.92 -1.63 -15.07
N GLU A 89 -16.04 -2.61 -14.86
CA GLU A 89 -15.97 -3.81 -15.72
C GLU A 89 -17.19 -4.74 -15.56
N THR A 90 -17.99 -4.59 -14.49
CA THR A 90 -19.15 -5.46 -14.22
C THR A 90 -20.47 -4.91 -14.81
N VAL A 91 -20.48 -3.70 -15.37
CA VAL A 91 -21.70 -3.04 -15.92
C VAL A 91 -21.73 -3.06 -17.46
N SER A 92 -20.90 -3.87 -18.11
CA SER A 92 -21.00 -4.11 -19.55
C SER A 92 -21.81 -5.39 -19.83
N GLU A 93 -23.13 -5.25 -19.85
CA GLU A 93 -24.08 -6.14 -20.54
C GLU A 93 -24.83 -5.35 -21.63
#